data_AF-A0A482V7H6-F1
#
_entry.id   AF-A0A482V7H6-F1
#
_cell.length_a   1.000
_cell.length_b   1.000
_cell.length_c   1.000
_cell.angle_alpha   90.00
_cell.angle_beta   90.00
_cell.angle_gamma   90.00
#
_symmetry.space_group_name_H-M   'P 1'
#
loop_
_entity.id
_entity.type
_entity.pdbx_description
1 polymer ?
#
loop_
_entity_poly.entity_id
_entity_poly.type
_entity_poly.pdbx_seq_one_letter_code
_entity_poly.pdbx_strand_id
1 'polypeptide(L)'
;MSSGEPSDLSSLRVNYDAASKKVRFGVKKEIRKIPIKLPSIRPRYFTAGCGINNDNQRDLLNEPSPFVYPKDSEEFAHKIMAKAWKTEFRRKELSCKYNKRHTYKSRQQADILSRLYVEEPELKSVKMIKDVDSEFFSIIEGRPIQEKLNLRQYIQTVRDVLRTKIITGYRGDDIMLIDENLILEQKQIDLIMENYQTYVNAFEELLYNDHTESMNLLKESDSEVSAAQEKCEELRQLSKEYAALKSVLYTTEERWRNCKLYQRFLYMVSPMSWRKENDYYYTQERDLNPFQEISSIFGKYRLNGTDEGSSLEDLISQFREECAIQKEPVLYFTEPHQLLDVFRFMELQNLNSLLYSEELAVPLENVKEGMARAEQLFNSEISALQELIDKLAEGISWEEERVEYLEEMALELINGEFKKLVIADDVLNLHVFVEDVYETHIGLNDANLNISKMMKMIESKFREELINLDQMPSEQVAQLESSCYREEAKMIKEAYKAARHLSEFEKLFLKLQKVFYPPFRKTTKELKWRSPPVNPPKLVPQPPRSLTEEEKDFLEFFTEYCKYSDDLKTYGIDISPQKPEGAETISERKEEKDEAESGNK
;
A
#
# COMPACT_ATOMS: atom_id res chain seq x y z
N MET A 1 5.40 10.97 21.74
CA MET A 1 4.40 11.91 21.21
C MET A 1 3.28 12.03 22.23
N SER A 2 2.79 13.26 22.42
CA SER A 2 1.58 13.65 23.15
C SER A 2 1.64 13.70 24.68
N SER A 3 2.10 14.86 25.17
CA SER A 3 1.62 15.52 26.38
C SER A 3 0.15 15.93 26.25
N GLY A 4 -0.61 15.90 27.34
CA GLY A 4 -1.96 16.48 27.39
C GLY A 4 -2.45 16.67 28.83
N GLU A 5 -2.26 17.88 29.35
CA GLU A 5 -3.14 18.43 30.39
C GLU A 5 -4.50 18.79 29.78
N PRO A 6 -5.53 18.99 30.63
CA PRO A 6 -6.16 20.30 30.57
C PRO A 6 -6.58 20.86 31.94
N SER A 7 -6.52 22.19 32.04
CA SER A 7 -7.12 23.06 33.05
C SER A 7 -8.46 23.65 32.55
N ASP A 8 -9.39 23.90 33.47
CA ASP A 8 -10.27 25.08 33.59
C ASP A 8 -11.67 24.72 34.10
N LEU A 9 -12.15 25.43 35.14
CA LEU A 9 -13.18 26.46 34.99
C LEU A 9 -13.65 27.00 36.37
N SER A 10 -13.80 28.33 36.38
CA SER A 10 -14.17 29.21 37.48
C SER A 10 -15.68 29.36 37.71
N SER A 11 -16.01 29.96 38.88
CA SER A 11 -17.18 30.80 39.20
C SER A 11 -18.40 30.08 39.84
N LEU A 12 -19.22 30.68 40.74
CA LEU A 12 -19.69 32.06 40.84
C LEU A 12 -20.56 32.22 42.15
N ARG A 13 -20.40 33.36 42.88
CA ARG A 13 -21.42 34.16 43.66
C ARG A 13 -22.17 33.57 44.90
N VAL A 14 -22.72 34.31 45.89
CA VAL A 14 -22.79 35.73 46.31
C VAL A 14 -23.42 35.83 47.73
N ASN A 15 -22.90 36.78 48.53
CA ASN A 15 -23.45 37.66 49.59
C ASN A 15 -24.80 37.37 50.29
N TYR A 16 -24.89 37.63 51.61
CA TYR A 16 -25.28 38.96 52.14
C TYR A 16 -25.31 39.05 53.69
N ASP A 17 -24.97 40.26 54.14
CA ASP A 17 -24.97 40.85 55.47
C ASP A 17 -26.34 40.92 56.19
N ALA A 18 -26.30 41.10 57.52
CA ALA A 18 -26.93 42.23 58.25
C ALA A 18 -27.01 41.86 59.76
N ALA A 19 -26.19 42.45 60.63
CA ALA A 19 -26.39 43.78 61.24
C ALA A 19 -27.74 43.95 61.97
N SER A 20 -27.69 44.05 63.31
CA SER A 20 -28.70 44.82 64.05
C SER A 20 -28.05 45.61 65.18
N LYS A 21 -28.44 46.89 65.18
CA LYS A 21 -28.02 47.99 66.06
C LYS A 21 -28.78 47.97 67.39
N LYS A 22 -28.14 48.65 68.33
CA LYS A 22 -28.39 48.89 69.77
C LYS A 22 -29.77 49.47 70.16
N VAL A 23 -29.86 49.67 71.49
CA VAL A 23 -30.55 50.71 72.31
C VAL A 23 -31.89 50.20 72.88
N ARG A 24 -32.23 50.17 74.19
CA ARG A 24 -32.00 51.10 75.33
C ARG A 24 -31.88 50.40 76.70
N PHE A 25 -31.30 51.19 77.61
CA PHE A 25 -30.96 50.94 79.02
C PHE A 25 -32.16 50.87 79.98
N GLY A 26 -31.99 50.16 81.10
CA GLY A 26 -32.95 50.14 82.21
C GLY A 26 -32.59 49.23 83.39
N VAL A 27 -31.34 49.34 83.86
CA VAL A 27 -30.73 48.95 85.16
C VAL A 27 -31.58 48.14 86.17
N LYS A 28 -31.14 46.91 86.47
CA LYS A 28 -30.71 46.47 87.82
C LYS A 28 -30.12 45.06 87.78
N LYS A 29 -29.17 44.86 88.70
CA LYS A 29 -28.21 43.75 88.80
C LYS A 29 -28.86 42.36 88.82
N GLU A 30 -28.51 41.55 87.84
CA GLU A 30 -28.47 40.10 87.97
C GLU A 30 -27.02 39.67 87.82
N ILE A 31 -26.43 39.13 88.89
CA ILE A 31 -25.19 38.36 88.77
C ILE A 31 -25.60 37.05 88.10
N ARG A 32 -25.70 37.11 86.77
CA ARG A 32 -25.81 35.94 85.91
C ARG A 32 -24.57 35.11 86.18
N LYS A 33 -24.77 33.92 86.72
CA LYS A 33 -23.79 32.83 86.65
C LYS A 33 -23.30 32.86 85.20
N ILE A 34 -22.03 33.19 84.97
CA ILE A 34 -21.44 32.98 83.66
C ILE A 34 -21.48 31.46 83.49
N PRO A 35 -22.32 30.87 82.61
CA PRO A 35 -22.01 29.52 82.21
C PRO A 35 -20.68 29.68 81.50
N ILE A 36 -19.62 29.15 82.10
CA ILE A 36 -18.43 28.80 81.34
C ILE A 36 -19.01 28.00 80.18
N LYS A 37 -18.98 28.55 78.96
CA LYS A 37 -19.22 27.77 77.77
C LYS A 37 -18.05 26.80 77.73
N LEU A 38 -18.16 25.69 78.47
CA LEU A 38 -17.37 24.53 78.16
C LEU A 38 -17.65 24.28 76.67
N PRO A 39 -16.61 24.11 75.84
CA PRO A 39 -16.80 23.83 74.44
C PRO A 39 -17.80 22.68 74.36
N SER A 40 -18.87 22.86 73.57
CA SER A 40 -19.80 21.78 73.28
C SER A 40 -18.99 20.63 72.71
N ILE A 41 -18.79 19.57 73.52
CA ILE A 41 -18.23 18.32 73.06
C ILE A 41 -19.35 17.71 72.20
N ARG A 42 -19.28 17.95 70.89
CA ARG A 42 -20.09 17.20 69.95
C ARG A 42 -19.71 15.72 70.13
N PRO A 43 -20.65 14.78 70.29
CA PRO A 43 -20.33 13.37 70.32
C PRO A 43 -19.78 13.00 68.94
N ARG A 44 -18.45 12.95 68.81
CA ARG A 44 -17.78 12.43 67.63
C ARG A 44 -17.54 10.96 67.90
N TYR A 45 -18.18 10.11 67.13
CA TYR A 45 -17.85 8.69 67.10
C TYR A 45 -16.46 8.52 66.50
N PHE A 46 -15.68 7.56 67.01
CA PHE A 46 -14.29 7.30 66.65
C PHE A 46 -14.06 7.12 65.13
N THR A 47 -15.13 6.83 64.37
CA THR A 47 -15.11 6.63 62.91
C THR A 47 -15.40 7.88 62.07
N ALA A 48 -15.76 9.01 62.67
CA ALA A 48 -15.95 10.27 61.95
C ALA A 48 -14.62 11.04 61.84
N GLY A 49 -13.73 10.54 60.97
CA GLY A 49 -12.45 11.18 60.69
C GLY A 49 -12.62 12.51 59.95
N CYS A 50 -11.90 13.54 60.39
CA CYS A 50 -11.52 14.62 59.48
C CYS A 50 -10.54 14.01 58.46
N GLY A 51 -10.77 14.20 57.16
CA GLY A 51 -9.81 13.80 56.14
C GLY A 51 -8.42 14.34 56.49
N ILE A 52 -7.42 13.47 56.41
CA ILE A 52 -6.03 13.83 56.69
C ILE A 52 -5.59 14.78 55.57
N ASN A 53 -5.26 16.02 55.93
CA ASN A 53 -4.60 16.98 55.05
C ASN A 53 -3.10 17.00 55.38
N ASN A 54 -2.27 17.43 54.43
CA ASN A 54 -0.80 17.52 54.60
C ASN A 54 -0.37 18.34 55.84
N ASP A 55 -1.21 19.27 56.32
CA ASP A 55 -0.92 20.08 57.51
C ASP A 55 -1.28 19.39 58.85
N ASN A 56 -2.09 18.33 58.83
CA ASN A 56 -2.64 17.66 60.01
C ASN A 56 -2.23 16.18 60.13
N GLN A 57 -1.37 15.71 59.23
CA GLN A 57 -0.83 14.36 59.27
C GLN A 57 0.19 14.25 60.41
N ARG A 58 -0.02 13.30 61.32
CA ARG A 58 0.94 13.00 62.40
C ARG A 58 2.07 12.14 61.84
N ASP A 59 3.30 12.58 62.02
CA ASP A 59 4.49 11.81 61.63
C ASP A 59 4.77 10.71 62.68
N LEU A 60 4.19 9.54 62.45
CA LEU A 60 4.33 8.36 63.33
C LEU A 60 5.77 7.88 63.49
N LEU A 61 6.68 8.26 62.58
CA LEU A 61 8.08 7.87 62.62
C LEU A 61 8.95 8.81 63.49
N ASN A 62 8.51 10.04 63.72
CA ASN A 62 9.30 11.06 64.43
C ASN A 62 8.68 11.54 65.76
N GLU A 63 7.38 11.31 66.01
CA GLU A 63 6.76 11.65 67.30
C GLU A 63 7.04 10.58 68.37
N PRO A 64 7.55 10.95 69.57
CA PRO A 64 7.69 10.00 70.66
C PRO A 64 6.33 9.60 71.22
N SER A 65 6.14 8.31 71.54
CA SER A 65 4.88 7.79 72.05
C SER A 65 4.44 8.50 73.35
N PRO A 66 3.15 8.84 73.51
CA PRO A 66 2.62 9.50 74.72
C PRO A 66 2.74 8.66 76.00
N PHE A 67 3.10 7.38 75.85
CA PHE A 67 3.19 6.39 76.93
C PHE A 67 4.62 5.93 77.21
N VAL A 68 5.63 6.73 76.85
CA VAL A 68 7.03 6.43 77.16
C VAL A 68 7.37 6.87 78.57
N TYR A 69 7.87 5.94 79.38
CA TYR A 69 8.45 6.23 80.70
C TYR A 69 9.72 7.08 80.53
N PRO A 70 9.98 8.11 81.38
CA PRO A 70 11.23 8.84 81.34
C PRO A 70 12.43 7.88 81.46
N LYS A 71 13.42 8.02 80.57
CA LYS A 71 14.53 7.06 80.43
C LYS A 71 15.33 6.86 81.74
N ASP A 72 15.40 7.88 82.59
CA ASP A 72 16.02 7.81 83.91
C ASP A 72 14.99 8.06 85.03
N SER A 73 14.61 7.00 85.73
CA SER A 73 13.69 7.04 86.87
C SER A 73 14.24 7.91 88.00
N GLU A 74 15.55 7.93 88.20
CA GLU A 74 16.25 8.76 89.19
C GLU A 74 16.17 10.25 88.85
N GLU A 75 16.38 10.64 87.59
CA GLU A 75 16.21 12.03 87.18
C GLU A 75 14.76 12.49 87.32
N PHE A 76 13.81 11.61 87.02
CA PHE A 76 12.39 11.90 87.14
C PHE A 76 11.96 12.04 88.59
N ALA A 77 12.37 11.11 89.47
CA ALA A 77 12.16 11.19 90.91
C ALA A 77 12.83 12.45 91.47
N HIS A 78 14.06 12.76 91.08
CA HIS A 78 14.74 13.98 91.46
C HIS A 78 14.01 15.24 90.97
N LYS A 79 13.46 15.26 89.75
CA LYS A 79 12.64 16.38 89.24
C LYS A 79 11.32 16.52 90.02
N ILE A 80 10.64 15.43 90.36
CA ILE A 80 9.43 15.45 91.20
C ILE A 80 9.75 15.93 92.61
N MET A 81 10.78 15.37 93.25
CA MET A 81 11.20 15.72 94.60
C MET A 81 11.74 17.15 94.66
N ALA A 82 12.53 17.59 93.68
CA ALA A 82 12.97 18.97 93.58
C ALA A 82 11.80 19.93 93.34
N LYS A 83 10.77 19.52 92.59
CA LYS A 83 9.53 20.29 92.45
C LYS A 83 8.80 20.37 93.79
N ALA A 84 8.64 19.25 94.51
CA ALA A 84 8.03 19.17 95.83
C ALA A 84 8.78 20.04 96.85
N TRP A 85 10.11 19.92 96.95
CA TRP A 85 10.98 20.73 97.80
C TRP A 85 10.88 22.22 97.46
N LYS A 86 10.89 22.60 96.18
CA LYS A 86 10.67 24.01 95.77
C LYS A 86 9.30 24.51 96.21
N THR A 87 8.23 23.71 96.11
CA THR A 87 6.90 24.09 96.61
C THR A 87 6.84 24.19 98.13
N GLU A 88 7.49 23.30 98.88
CA GLU A 88 7.55 23.38 100.34
C GLU A 88 8.36 24.58 100.82
N PHE A 89 9.50 24.85 100.19
CA PHE A 89 10.32 26.02 100.47
C PHE A 89 9.54 27.31 100.19
N ARG A 90 8.83 27.35 99.05
CA ARG A 90 7.93 28.46 98.69
C ARG A 90 6.77 28.60 99.69
N ARG A 91 6.25 27.50 100.25
CA ARG A 91 5.23 27.51 101.31
C ARG A 91 5.77 28.08 102.63
N LYS A 92 6.98 27.70 103.04
CA LYS A 92 7.69 28.26 104.22
C LYS A 92 8.05 29.74 104.06
N GLU A 93 8.34 30.20 102.84
CA GLU A 93 8.57 31.63 102.58
C GLU A 93 7.27 32.45 102.58
N LEU A 94 6.17 31.85 102.10
CA LEU A 94 4.86 32.48 102.12
C LEU A 94 4.33 32.67 103.54
N SER A 95 4.68 31.79 104.49
CA SER A 95 4.35 31.94 105.91
C SER A 95 5.14 33.05 106.62
N CYS A 96 6.25 33.51 106.05
CA CYS A 96 7.00 34.66 106.56
C CYS A 96 6.39 36.00 106.12
N LYS A 97 6.40 37.00 107.01
CA LYS A 97 5.98 38.39 106.71
C LYS A 97 6.80 38.98 105.55
N TYR A 98 6.19 39.86 104.75
CA TYR A 98 6.80 40.35 103.50
C TYR A 98 8.20 40.98 103.66
N ASN A 99 8.45 41.68 104.77
CA ASN A 99 9.76 42.28 105.11
C ASN A 99 10.88 41.27 105.43
N LYS A 100 10.54 39.99 105.65
CA LYS A 100 11.48 38.93 106.01
C LYS A 100 11.74 37.94 104.85
N ARG A 101 11.25 38.24 103.64
CA ARG A 101 11.43 37.36 102.47
C ARG A 101 12.77 37.67 101.79
N HIS A 102 13.48 36.62 101.38
CA HIS A 102 14.77 36.76 100.70
C HIS A 102 14.62 37.35 99.30
N THR A 103 15.40 38.40 98.99
CA THR A 103 15.59 38.95 97.63
C THR A 103 16.41 37.98 96.78
N TYR A 104 16.31 38.07 95.44
CA TYR A 104 17.05 37.19 94.50
C TYR A 104 18.55 37.10 94.81
N LYS A 105 19.22 38.22 95.13
CA LYS A 105 20.64 38.24 95.56
C LYS A 105 20.88 37.53 96.90
N SER A 106 19.96 37.65 97.85
CA SER A 106 20.05 36.96 99.15
C SER A 106 19.93 35.44 99.02
N ARG A 107 19.16 34.94 98.03
CA ARG A 107 19.01 33.49 97.78
C ARG A 107 20.28 32.82 97.24
N GLN A 108 21.09 33.55 96.48
CA GLN A 108 22.35 33.03 95.95
C GLN A 108 23.46 32.99 97.00
N GLN A 109 23.40 33.87 98.02
CA GLN A 109 24.40 33.95 99.09
C GLN A 109 24.01 33.19 100.37
N ALA A 110 22.72 32.88 100.56
CA ALA A 110 22.27 32.03 101.66
C ALA A 110 22.67 30.57 101.40
N ASP A 111 23.17 29.90 102.44
CA ASP A 111 23.47 28.46 102.44
C ASP A 111 24.60 28.01 101.49
N ILE A 112 25.72 28.75 101.45
CA ILE A 112 26.95 28.24 100.81
C ILE A 112 27.70 27.27 101.74
N LEU A 113 27.68 27.51 103.06
CA LEU A 113 28.43 26.70 104.04
C LEU A 113 27.73 25.36 104.38
N SER A 114 26.40 25.32 104.42
CA SER A 114 25.61 24.10 104.71
C SER A 114 25.51 23.14 103.53
N ARG A 115 25.80 23.59 102.30
CA ARG A 115 25.86 22.73 101.10
C ARG A 115 27.17 21.93 100.97
N LEU A 116 28.20 22.29 101.74
CA LEU A 116 29.51 21.63 101.78
C LEU A 116 29.72 20.80 103.07
N TYR A 117 28.80 20.87 104.02
CA TYR A 117 28.93 20.20 105.31
C TYR A 117 28.19 18.85 105.30
N VAL A 118 28.94 17.77 105.48
CA VAL A 118 28.41 16.42 105.74
C VAL A 118 28.65 16.14 107.22
N GLU A 119 27.59 16.04 108.03
CA GLU A 119 27.70 15.57 109.41
C GLU A 119 28.00 14.06 109.42
N GLU A 120 29.15 13.67 109.94
CA GLU A 120 29.37 12.29 110.38
C GLU A 120 28.59 12.06 111.68
N PRO A 121 27.73 11.02 111.78
CA PRO A 121 26.90 10.83 112.95
C PRO A 121 27.71 10.42 114.18
N GLU A 122 27.56 11.16 115.27
CA GLU A 122 28.09 10.77 116.59
C GLU A 122 27.41 9.49 117.09
N LEU A 123 28.17 8.41 117.20
CA LEU A 123 27.77 7.16 117.84
C LEU A 123 27.58 7.38 119.35
N LYS A 124 26.33 7.66 119.78
CA LYS A 124 25.95 7.60 121.20
C LYS A 124 26.02 6.15 121.66
N SER A 125 26.98 5.83 122.54
CA SER A 125 27.09 4.50 123.15
C SER A 125 25.81 4.18 123.92
N VAL A 126 25.15 3.09 123.56
CA VAL A 126 23.93 2.60 124.18
C VAL A 126 24.21 2.26 125.65
N LYS A 127 23.55 2.96 126.59
CA LYS A 127 23.60 2.66 128.03
C LYS A 127 22.93 1.30 128.28
N MET A 128 23.60 0.40 129.00
CA MET A 128 23.08 -0.93 129.31
C MET A 128 22.47 -0.97 130.73
N ILE A 129 21.65 -1.98 131.01
CA ILE A 129 20.87 -2.17 132.24
C ILE A 129 21.73 -2.16 133.55
N LYS A 130 23.06 -2.22 133.45
CA LYS A 130 24.00 -2.19 134.59
C LYS A 130 24.60 -0.81 134.88
N ASP A 131 24.28 0.21 134.10
CA ASP A 131 24.82 1.56 134.30
C ASP A 131 23.99 2.30 135.37
N VAL A 132 24.50 2.38 136.59
CA VAL A 132 23.88 3.17 137.67
C VAL A 132 24.31 4.63 137.53
N ASP A 133 23.33 5.52 137.52
CA ASP A 133 23.53 6.96 137.37
C ASP A 133 24.45 7.49 138.48
N SER A 134 25.45 8.29 138.11
CA SER A 134 26.47 8.81 139.03
C SER A 134 25.89 9.67 140.15
N GLU A 135 24.67 10.17 140.00
CA GLU A 135 23.96 10.94 141.02
C GLU A 135 23.13 10.09 142.00
N PHE A 136 22.96 8.78 141.75
CA PHE A 136 22.10 7.90 142.55
C PHE A 136 22.60 7.74 143.99
N PHE A 137 23.90 7.55 144.18
CA PHE A 137 24.47 7.39 145.53
C PHE A 137 24.56 8.72 146.31
N SER A 138 24.70 9.85 145.61
CA SER A 138 24.75 11.18 146.21
C SER A 138 23.44 11.63 146.87
N ILE A 139 22.31 11.03 146.48
CA ILE A 139 20.97 11.36 147.01
C ILE A 139 20.66 10.57 148.30
N ILE A 140 21.39 9.48 148.59
CA ILE A 140 21.03 8.51 149.64
C ILE A 140 21.82 8.75 150.94
N GLU A 141 22.97 9.41 150.91
CA GLU A 141 23.75 9.75 152.11
C GLU A 141 23.12 10.92 152.88
N GLY A 142 22.44 10.62 154.00
CA GLY A 142 22.15 11.62 155.05
C GLY A 142 20.68 11.87 155.42
N ARG A 143 19.71 11.09 154.94
CA ARG A 143 18.31 11.19 155.40
C ARG A 143 17.85 9.92 156.12
N PRO A 144 17.49 9.97 157.43
CA PRO A 144 16.90 8.83 158.12
C PRO A 144 15.48 8.55 157.58
N ILE A 145 15.29 7.35 157.01
CA ILE A 145 14.00 6.87 156.50
C ILE A 145 13.08 6.62 157.71
N GLN A 146 12.08 7.49 157.91
CA GLN A 146 11.00 7.20 158.86
C GLN A 146 9.99 6.27 158.20
N GLU A 147 10.04 4.98 158.55
CA GLU A 147 9.03 3.99 158.17
C GLU A 147 7.69 4.32 158.85
N LYS A 148 6.84 5.06 158.16
CA LYS A 148 5.39 4.97 158.34
C LYS A 148 4.81 4.37 157.07
N LEU A 149 4.76 3.04 157.01
CA LEU A 149 4.08 2.33 155.93
C LEU A 149 2.60 2.73 155.92
N ASN A 150 2.24 3.64 155.02
CA ASN A 150 0.86 3.97 154.74
C ASN A 150 0.24 2.80 153.97
N LEU A 151 -0.47 1.93 154.70
CA LEU A 151 -1.13 0.75 154.13
C LEU A 151 -1.97 1.08 152.88
N ARG A 152 -2.57 2.27 152.83
CA ARG A 152 -3.34 2.78 151.67
C ARG A 152 -2.47 2.98 150.42
N GLN A 153 -1.26 3.54 150.55
CA GLN A 153 -0.31 3.71 149.44
C GLN A 153 0.26 2.36 149.00
N TYR A 154 0.50 1.44 149.93
CA TYR A 154 0.92 0.07 149.59
C TYR A 154 -0.17 -0.68 148.80
N ILE A 155 -1.43 -0.64 149.25
CA ILE A 155 -2.54 -1.24 148.49
C ILE A 155 -2.68 -0.60 147.10
N GLN A 156 -2.48 0.72 147.00
CA GLN A 156 -2.55 1.41 145.71
C GLN A 156 -1.39 1.02 144.78
N THR A 157 -0.16 0.97 145.27
CA THR A 157 1.00 0.52 144.49
C THR A 157 0.85 -0.95 144.05
N VAL A 158 0.34 -1.83 144.92
CA VAL A 158 0.02 -3.22 144.54
C VAL A 158 -1.06 -3.27 143.46
N ARG A 159 -2.12 -2.46 143.57
CA ARG A 159 -3.15 -2.35 142.52
C ARG A 159 -2.58 -1.81 141.22
N ASP A 160 -1.70 -0.83 141.27
CA ASP A 160 -1.08 -0.24 140.09
C ASP A 160 -0.10 -1.22 139.45
N VAL A 161 0.66 -1.99 140.24
CA VAL A 161 1.50 -3.10 139.75
C VAL A 161 0.65 -4.21 139.13
N LEU A 162 -0.51 -4.53 139.70
CA LEU A 162 -1.43 -5.51 139.11
C LEU A 162 -2.04 -4.98 137.80
N ARG A 163 -2.45 -3.71 137.76
CA ARG A 163 -2.94 -3.06 136.52
C ARG A 163 -1.88 -3.06 135.44
N THR A 164 -0.63 -2.70 135.75
CA THR A 164 0.46 -2.72 134.77
C THR A 164 0.74 -4.13 134.32
N LYS A 165 0.77 -5.14 135.21
CA LYS A 165 0.91 -6.55 134.81
C LYS A 165 -0.19 -7.02 133.87
N ILE A 166 -1.45 -6.66 134.14
CA ILE A 166 -2.59 -6.99 133.26
C ILE A 166 -2.43 -6.30 131.91
N ILE A 167 -2.08 -5.01 131.89
CA ILE A 167 -1.84 -4.26 130.64
C ILE A 167 -0.66 -4.87 129.87
N THR A 168 0.44 -5.22 130.54
CA THR A 168 1.60 -5.89 129.93
C THR A 168 1.20 -7.26 129.37
N GLY A 169 0.30 -8.00 130.03
CA GLY A 169 -0.30 -9.22 129.50
C GLY A 169 -1.06 -8.96 128.20
N TYR A 170 -2.02 -8.04 128.20
CA TYR A 170 -2.76 -7.67 126.99
C TYR A 170 -1.86 -7.17 125.85
N ARG A 171 -0.81 -6.40 126.16
CA ARG A 171 0.18 -5.97 125.16
C ARG A 171 1.03 -7.13 124.66
N GLY A 172 1.35 -8.10 125.51
CA GLY A 172 2.01 -9.34 125.11
C GLY A 172 1.15 -10.14 124.13
N ASP A 173 -0.14 -10.28 124.43
CA ASP A 173 -1.10 -10.96 123.55
C ASP A 173 -1.26 -10.22 122.21
N ASP A 174 -1.37 -8.88 122.23
CA ASP A 174 -1.41 -8.04 121.02
C ASP A 174 -0.16 -8.25 120.16
N ILE A 175 1.03 -8.30 120.77
CA ILE A 175 2.29 -8.55 120.07
C ILE A 175 2.31 -9.94 119.45
N MET A 176 1.89 -10.97 120.19
CA MET A 176 1.84 -12.34 119.66
C MET A 176 0.89 -12.45 118.45
N LEU A 177 -0.24 -11.75 118.47
CA LEU A 177 -1.17 -11.72 117.34
C LEU A 177 -0.58 -10.98 116.12
N ILE A 178 0.15 -9.89 116.34
CA ILE A 178 0.87 -9.19 115.27
C ILE A 178 1.97 -10.07 114.70
N ASP A 179 2.74 -10.75 115.53
CA ASP A 179 3.80 -11.66 115.11
C ASP A 179 3.24 -12.84 114.29
N GLU A 180 2.12 -13.42 114.71
CA GLU A 180 1.43 -14.46 113.94
C GLU A 180 0.98 -13.94 112.57
N ASN A 181 0.36 -12.75 112.53
CA ASN A 181 -0.05 -12.14 111.26
C ASN A 181 1.14 -11.83 110.35
N LEU A 182 2.24 -11.32 110.89
CA LEU A 182 3.46 -11.06 110.12
C LEU A 182 4.03 -12.35 109.53
N ILE A 183 4.03 -13.46 110.28
CA ILE A 183 4.46 -14.77 109.77
C ILE A 183 3.53 -15.24 108.64
N LEU A 184 2.21 -15.04 108.76
CA LEU A 184 1.25 -15.39 107.72
C LEU A 184 1.42 -14.54 106.45
N GLU A 185 1.61 -13.23 106.60
CA GLU A 185 1.87 -12.31 105.49
C GLU A 185 3.20 -12.64 104.79
N GLN A 186 4.26 -12.95 105.55
CA GLN A 186 5.54 -13.40 105.00
C GLN A 186 5.36 -14.67 104.17
N LYS A 187 4.66 -15.69 104.69
CA LYS A 187 4.37 -16.91 103.93
C LYS A 187 3.60 -16.62 102.64
N GLN A 188 2.66 -15.67 102.67
CA GLN A 188 1.91 -15.28 101.48
C GLN A 188 2.80 -14.54 100.47
N ILE A 189 3.69 -13.66 100.92
CA ILE A 189 4.67 -12.99 100.07
C ILE A 189 5.63 -14.00 99.45
N ASP A 190 6.14 -14.95 100.24
CA ASP A 190 7.04 -16.00 99.75
C ASP A 190 6.37 -16.84 98.65
N LEU A 191 5.09 -17.23 98.86
CA LEU A 191 4.31 -17.94 97.84
C LEU A 191 4.13 -17.10 96.56
N ILE A 192 3.86 -15.79 96.72
CA ILE A 192 3.72 -14.87 95.58
C ILE A 192 5.07 -14.74 94.85
N MET A 193 6.18 -14.65 95.58
CA MET A 193 7.53 -14.58 95.01
C MET A 193 7.87 -15.84 94.22
N GLU A 194 7.56 -17.03 94.76
CA GLU A 194 7.75 -18.30 94.05
C GLU A 194 6.91 -18.34 92.76
N ASN A 195 5.64 -17.92 92.81
CA ASN A 195 4.80 -17.82 91.62
C ASN A 195 5.34 -16.82 90.59
N TYR A 196 5.85 -15.66 91.01
CA TYR A 196 6.47 -14.71 90.09
C TYR A 196 7.73 -15.28 89.44
N GLN A 197 8.55 -16.01 90.20
CA GLN A 197 9.71 -16.69 89.64
C GLN A 197 9.30 -17.73 88.60
N THR A 198 8.24 -18.52 88.85
CA THR A 198 7.75 -19.47 87.83
C THR A 198 7.23 -18.77 86.58
N TYR A 199 6.52 -17.64 86.71
CA TYR A 199 6.09 -16.86 85.54
C TYR A 199 7.25 -16.23 84.77
N VAL A 200 8.25 -15.70 85.45
CA VAL A 200 9.46 -15.14 84.81
C VAL A 200 10.18 -16.23 84.04
N ASN A 201 10.40 -17.39 84.66
CA ASN A 201 11.05 -18.53 84.01
C ASN A 201 10.25 -19.02 82.79
N ALA A 202 8.93 -19.13 82.89
CA ALA A 202 8.07 -19.54 81.78
C ALA A 202 8.09 -18.51 80.64
N PHE A 203 8.17 -17.22 80.95
CA PHE A 203 8.27 -16.16 79.94
C PHE A 203 9.64 -16.13 79.27
N GLU A 204 10.72 -16.32 80.03
CA GLU A 204 12.07 -16.47 79.48
C GLU A 204 12.18 -17.70 78.58
N GLU A 205 11.55 -18.82 78.95
CA GLU A 205 11.48 -20.02 78.12
C GLU A 205 10.70 -19.76 76.81
N LEU A 206 9.57 -19.05 76.88
CA LEU A 206 8.81 -18.66 75.69
C LEU A 206 9.65 -17.74 74.78
N LEU A 207 10.28 -16.70 75.34
CA LEU A 207 11.15 -15.80 74.57
C LEU A 207 12.32 -16.54 73.94
N TYR A 208 12.90 -17.51 74.64
CA TYR A 208 13.94 -18.36 74.11
C TYR A 208 13.42 -19.19 72.94
N ASN A 209 12.28 -19.86 73.10
CA ASN A 209 11.67 -20.66 72.04
C ASN A 209 11.31 -19.82 70.81
N ASP A 210 10.63 -18.69 70.98
CA ASP A 210 10.27 -17.77 69.89
C ASP A 210 11.53 -17.22 69.19
N HIS A 211 12.55 -16.83 69.94
CA HIS A 211 13.81 -16.36 69.35
C HIS A 211 14.51 -17.48 68.57
N THR A 212 14.53 -18.72 69.10
CA THR A 212 15.11 -19.85 68.40
C THR A 212 14.33 -20.20 67.13
N GLU A 213 13.00 -20.16 67.17
CA GLU A 213 12.14 -20.40 66.00
C GLU A 213 12.34 -19.32 64.95
N SER A 214 12.30 -18.05 65.33
CA SER A 214 12.55 -16.92 64.43
C SER A 214 13.94 -16.98 63.81
N MET A 215 14.96 -17.35 64.59
CA MET A 215 16.33 -17.51 64.09
C MET A 215 16.45 -18.71 63.13
N ASN A 216 15.73 -19.80 63.38
CA ASN A 216 15.70 -20.95 62.48
C ASN A 216 15.00 -20.60 61.16
N LEU A 217 13.85 -19.91 61.21
CA LEU A 217 13.16 -19.41 60.02
C LEU A 217 14.03 -18.43 59.21
N LEU A 218 14.76 -17.54 59.89
CA LEU A 218 15.70 -16.64 59.23
C LEU A 218 16.82 -17.41 58.53
N LYS A 219 17.41 -18.41 59.19
CA LYS A 219 18.44 -19.27 58.59
C LYS A 219 17.92 -20.04 57.39
N GLU A 220 16.70 -20.57 57.45
CA GLU A 220 16.07 -21.24 56.31
C GLU A 220 15.85 -20.26 55.15
N SER A 221 15.33 -19.07 55.41
CA SER A 221 15.17 -18.02 54.40
C SER A 221 16.51 -17.60 53.79
N ASP A 222 17.56 -17.41 54.61
CA ASP A 222 18.89 -17.05 54.14
C ASP A 222 19.53 -18.19 53.30
N SER A 223 19.27 -19.45 53.67
CA SER A 223 19.69 -20.63 52.89
C SER A 223 19.02 -20.66 51.53
N GLU A 224 17.69 -20.44 51.46
CA GLU A 224 16.94 -20.38 50.21
C GLU A 224 17.37 -19.18 49.33
N VAL A 225 17.61 -18.01 49.94
CA VAL A 225 18.15 -16.84 49.23
C VAL A 225 19.54 -17.14 48.67
N SER A 226 20.40 -17.82 49.42
CA SER A 226 21.74 -18.21 48.97
C SER A 226 21.65 -19.19 47.79
N ALA A 227 20.79 -20.22 47.87
CA ALA A 227 20.57 -21.16 46.77
C ALA A 227 20.00 -20.47 45.51
N ALA A 228 19.08 -19.52 45.68
CA ALA A 228 18.54 -18.72 44.57
C ALA A 228 19.61 -17.82 43.94
N GLN A 229 20.50 -17.24 44.74
CA GLN A 229 21.64 -16.45 44.25
C GLN A 229 22.60 -17.31 43.42
N GLU A 230 22.96 -18.51 43.90
CA GLU A 230 23.78 -19.47 43.15
C GLU A 230 23.16 -19.79 41.79
N LYS A 231 21.85 -20.06 41.73
CA LYS A 231 21.14 -20.30 40.46
C LYS A 231 21.08 -19.08 39.55
N CYS A 232 20.89 -17.89 40.10
CA CYS A 232 20.95 -16.65 39.33
C CYS A 232 22.35 -16.41 38.74
N GLU A 233 23.40 -16.79 39.47
CA GLU A 233 24.77 -16.70 38.99
C GLU A 233 25.05 -17.72 37.88
N GLU A 234 24.60 -18.97 38.03
CA GLU A 234 24.65 -19.99 36.95
C GLU A 234 23.96 -19.48 35.67
N LEU A 235 22.75 -18.92 35.78
CA LEU A 235 22.03 -18.36 34.63
C LEU A 235 22.81 -17.21 34.00
N ARG A 236 23.37 -16.30 34.80
CA ARG A 236 24.20 -15.20 34.29
C ARG A 236 25.44 -15.72 33.58
N GLN A 237 26.09 -16.76 34.09
CA GLN A 237 27.24 -17.39 33.43
C GLN A 237 26.82 -18.01 32.09
N LEU A 238 25.77 -18.83 32.07
CA LEU A 238 25.22 -19.41 30.83
C LEU A 238 24.79 -18.35 29.81
N SER A 239 24.20 -17.24 30.27
CA SER A 239 23.82 -16.13 29.40
C SER A 239 25.03 -15.43 28.78
N LYS A 240 26.13 -15.26 29.54
CA LYS A 240 27.39 -14.74 29.03
C LYS A 240 28.00 -15.69 28.00
N GLU A 241 28.04 -16.99 28.29
CA GLU A 241 28.52 -18.01 27.36
C GLU A 241 27.69 -18.05 26.08
N TYR A 242 26.37 -18.00 26.19
CA TYR A 242 25.46 -17.93 25.04
C TYR A 242 25.69 -16.67 24.20
N ALA A 243 25.86 -15.50 24.84
CA ALA A 243 26.16 -14.26 24.14
C ALA A 243 27.51 -14.32 23.41
N ALA A 244 28.53 -14.92 24.03
CA ALA A 244 29.83 -15.16 23.41
C ALA A 244 29.74 -16.14 22.23
N LEU A 245 28.99 -17.23 22.36
CA LEU A 245 28.74 -18.17 21.26
C LEU A 245 27.99 -17.50 20.10
N LYS A 246 26.99 -16.66 20.40
CA LYS A 246 26.22 -15.92 19.41
C LYS A 246 27.08 -14.92 18.65
N SER A 247 27.97 -14.19 19.34
CA SER A 247 28.89 -13.27 18.66
C SER A 247 29.90 -14.01 17.79
N VAL A 248 30.46 -15.12 18.28
CA VAL A 248 31.33 -16.00 17.48
C VAL A 248 30.58 -16.49 16.24
N LEU A 249 29.35 -16.99 16.39
CA LEU A 249 28.53 -17.46 15.28
C LEU A 249 28.37 -16.39 14.19
N TYR A 250 27.96 -15.17 14.54
CA TYR A 250 27.84 -14.09 13.56
C TYR A 250 29.17 -13.73 12.90
N THR A 251 30.28 -13.67 13.66
CA THR A 251 31.59 -13.40 13.03
C THR A 251 32.02 -14.51 12.08
N THR A 252 31.73 -15.77 12.39
CA THR A 252 32.04 -16.91 11.50
C THR A 252 31.13 -16.94 10.27
N GLU A 253 29.88 -16.55 10.44
CA GLU A 253 28.88 -16.44 9.39
C GLU A 253 29.24 -15.32 8.40
N GLU A 254 29.59 -14.14 8.91
CA GLU A 254 30.08 -13.03 8.09
C GLU A 254 31.33 -13.42 7.31
N ARG A 255 32.28 -14.11 7.97
CA ARG A 255 33.48 -14.65 7.29
C ARG A 255 33.11 -15.64 6.20
N TRP A 256 32.15 -16.53 6.43
CA TRP A 256 31.69 -17.49 5.44
C TRP A 256 31.03 -16.81 4.24
N ARG A 257 30.13 -15.84 4.46
CA ARG A 257 29.52 -15.04 3.38
C ARG A 257 30.57 -14.33 2.55
N ASN A 258 31.56 -13.70 3.20
CA ASN A 258 32.67 -13.04 2.53
C ASN A 258 33.51 -14.03 1.71
N CYS A 259 33.82 -15.21 2.26
CA CYS A 259 34.53 -16.25 1.51
C CYS A 259 33.74 -16.73 0.29
N LYS A 260 32.41 -16.86 0.40
CA LYS A 260 31.54 -17.22 -0.73
C LYS A 260 31.50 -16.14 -1.80
N LEU A 261 31.44 -14.89 -1.39
CA LEU A 261 31.52 -13.75 -2.31
C LEU A 261 32.86 -13.72 -3.04
N TYR A 262 33.98 -13.93 -2.33
CA TYR A 262 35.30 -14.02 -2.94
C TYR A 262 35.42 -15.23 -3.87
N GLN A 263 34.89 -16.39 -3.50
CA GLN A 263 34.87 -17.57 -4.36
C GLN A 263 34.13 -17.28 -5.66
N ARG A 264 32.92 -16.70 -5.59
CA ARG A 264 32.14 -16.32 -6.78
C ARG A 264 32.88 -15.31 -7.65
N PHE A 265 33.47 -14.30 -7.03
CA PHE A 265 34.29 -13.31 -7.73
C PHE A 265 35.48 -13.97 -8.46
N LEU A 266 36.21 -14.86 -7.80
CA LEU A 266 37.36 -15.54 -8.39
C LEU A 266 36.94 -16.45 -9.55
N TYR A 267 35.79 -17.11 -9.47
CA TYR A 267 35.25 -17.88 -10.59
C TYR A 267 34.88 -16.98 -11.77
N MET A 268 34.26 -15.82 -11.51
CA MET A 268 33.93 -14.83 -12.55
C MET A 268 35.13 -14.24 -13.28
N VAL A 269 36.29 -14.16 -12.61
CA VAL A 269 37.53 -13.68 -13.23
C VAL A 269 38.34 -14.81 -13.87
N SER A 270 38.10 -16.06 -13.47
CA SER A 270 38.78 -17.22 -14.07
C SER A 270 38.40 -17.42 -15.55
N PRO A 271 39.33 -17.95 -16.38
CA PRO A 271 39.07 -18.21 -17.79
C PRO A 271 37.86 -19.12 -18.03
N MET A 272 37.10 -18.84 -19.10
CA MET A 272 35.87 -19.57 -19.41
C MET A 272 36.08 -21.06 -19.69
N SER A 273 37.26 -21.44 -20.20
CA SER A 273 37.66 -22.84 -20.40
C SER A 273 37.76 -23.60 -19.09
N TRP A 274 38.39 -23.00 -18.07
CA TRP A 274 38.52 -23.60 -16.74
C TRP A 274 37.20 -23.62 -15.98
N ARG A 275 36.39 -22.56 -16.12
CA ARG A 275 35.06 -22.44 -15.50
C ARG A 275 34.13 -23.57 -15.94
N LYS A 276 34.12 -23.91 -17.23
CA LYS A 276 33.27 -24.99 -17.78
C LYS A 276 33.49 -26.36 -17.15
N GLU A 277 34.69 -26.64 -16.66
CA GLU A 277 35.07 -27.94 -16.11
C GLU A 277 34.95 -28.00 -14.59
N ASN A 278 35.26 -26.88 -13.91
CA ASN A 278 35.45 -26.85 -12.46
C ASN A 278 34.43 -25.98 -11.70
N ASP A 279 33.68 -25.11 -12.38
CA ASP A 279 32.71 -24.24 -11.73
C ASP A 279 31.35 -24.94 -11.60
N TYR A 280 30.99 -25.15 -10.34
CA TYR A 280 29.71 -25.69 -9.92
C TYR A 280 28.54 -24.79 -10.36
N TYR A 281 28.68 -23.47 -10.23
CA TYR A 281 27.59 -22.52 -10.52
C TYR A 281 27.32 -22.44 -12.02
N TYR A 282 28.38 -22.40 -12.84
CA TYR A 282 28.27 -22.45 -14.30
C TYR A 282 27.60 -23.73 -14.83
N THR A 283 27.73 -24.85 -14.11
CA THR A 283 27.10 -26.12 -14.50
C THR A 283 25.60 -26.14 -14.17
N GLN A 284 25.17 -25.47 -13.10
CA GLN A 284 23.75 -25.34 -12.72
C GLN A 284 23.00 -24.28 -13.53
N GLU A 285 23.64 -23.16 -13.88
CA GLU A 285 22.99 -21.96 -14.42
C GLU A 285 23.18 -21.81 -15.95
N ARG A 286 23.08 -22.89 -16.73
CA ARG A 286 23.35 -22.88 -18.18
C ARG A 286 22.41 -22.00 -19.03
N ASP A 287 21.27 -21.55 -18.49
CA ASP A 287 20.16 -21.01 -19.30
C ASP A 287 19.80 -19.54 -19.05
N LEU A 288 20.60 -18.74 -18.32
CA LEU A 288 20.22 -17.36 -17.98
C LEU A 288 21.23 -16.29 -18.45
N ASN A 289 20.69 -15.10 -18.77
CA ASN A 289 21.40 -13.99 -19.37
C ASN A 289 22.47 -13.39 -18.43
N PRO A 290 23.75 -13.26 -18.85
CA PRO A 290 24.87 -12.87 -17.99
C PRO A 290 24.78 -11.49 -17.31
N PHE A 291 23.97 -10.56 -17.85
CA PHE A 291 23.96 -9.16 -17.41
C PHE A 291 22.92 -8.85 -16.32
N GLN A 292 21.81 -9.61 -16.29
CA GLN A 292 20.80 -9.51 -15.23
C GLN A 292 21.30 -10.14 -13.92
N GLU A 293 22.33 -10.99 -14.03
CA GLU A 293 22.81 -11.92 -13.02
C GLU A 293 23.79 -11.30 -12.02
N ILE A 294 24.61 -10.31 -12.40
CA ILE A 294 25.62 -9.74 -11.47
C ILE A 294 24.95 -9.18 -10.21
N SER A 295 23.83 -8.48 -10.34
CA SER A 295 23.08 -7.96 -9.19
C SER A 295 22.43 -9.06 -8.33
N SER A 296 21.92 -10.14 -8.95
CA SER A 296 21.28 -11.26 -8.24
C SER A 296 22.29 -12.25 -7.61
N ILE A 297 23.43 -12.49 -8.28
CA ILE A 297 24.49 -13.41 -7.86
C ILE A 297 25.20 -12.88 -6.61
N PHE A 298 25.54 -11.60 -6.58
CA PHE A 298 26.15 -11.00 -5.40
C PHE A 298 25.09 -10.63 -4.34
N GLY A 299 23.83 -10.42 -4.74
CA GLY A 299 22.73 -10.06 -3.85
C GLY A 299 22.48 -11.08 -2.73
N LYS A 300 22.55 -12.39 -3.01
CA LYS A 300 22.32 -13.46 -2.01
C LYS A 300 23.28 -13.38 -0.81
N TYR A 301 24.50 -12.90 -1.03
CA TYR A 301 25.55 -12.83 -0.01
C TYR A 301 25.90 -11.40 0.42
N ARG A 302 25.30 -10.38 -0.21
CA ARG A 302 25.47 -8.97 0.15
C ARG A 302 24.50 -8.63 1.27
N LEU A 303 25.04 -8.08 2.36
CA LEU A 303 24.26 -7.55 3.47
C LEU A 303 23.40 -6.39 2.99
N ASN A 304 22.19 -6.68 2.50
CA ASN A 304 21.15 -5.68 2.47
C ASN A 304 20.67 -5.54 3.91
N GLY A 305 21.06 -4.46 4.59
CA GLY A 305 20.59 -4.09 5.93
C GLY A 305 19.08 -3.79 6.01
N THR A 306 18.29 -4.30 5.07
CA THR A 306 16.83 -4.19 4.99
C THR A 306 16.13 -5.51 5.24
N ASP A 307 16.84 -6.65 5.29
CA ASP A 307 16.28 -7.93 5.72
C ASP A 307 16.38 -8.05 7.25
N GLU A 308 15.50 -7.31 7.92
CA GLU A 308 15.18 -7.41 9.36
C GLU A 308 14.56 -8.77 9.75
N GLY A 309 14.83 -9.86 9.02
CA GLY A 309 14.02 -11.07 9.06
C GLY A 309 14.68 -12.42 8.82
N SER A 310 15.98 -12.52 8.50
CA SER A 310 16.62 -13.85 8.50
C SER A 310 16.89 -14.28 9.94
N SER A 311 15.92 -14.98 10.53
CA SER A 311 16.08 -15.67 11.81
C SER A 311 17.39 -16.48 11.76
N LEU A 312 18.13 -16.51 12.88
CA LEU A 312 19.38 -17.27 12.99
C LEU A 312 19.22 -18.73 12.57
N GLU A 313 18.01 -19.29 12.70
CA GLU A 313 17.65 -20.63 12.22
C GLU A 313 17.58 -20.72 10.67
N ASP A 314 17.06 -19.69 10.00
CA ASP A 314 16.99 -19.63 8.54
C ASP A 314 18.40 -19.47 7.93
N LEU A 315 19.29 -18.79 8.63
CA LEU A 315 20.68 -18.70 8.24
C LEU A 315 21.40 -20.07 8.39
N ILE A 316 21.10 -20.80 9.45
CA ILE A 316 21.66 -22.14 9.69
C ILE A 316 21.10 -23.14 8.67
N SER A 317 19.83 -23.06 8.31
CA SER A 317 19.23 -23.92 7.29
C SER A 317 19.88 -23.70 5.92
N GLN A 318 20.07 -22.45 5.50
CA GLN A 318 20.78 -22.09 4.28
C GLN A 318 22.22 -22.62 4.29
N PHE A 319 22.94 -22.47 5.40
CA PHE A 319 24.30 -23.01 5.53
C PHE A 319 24.34 -24.54 5.39
N ARG A 320 23.38 -25.25 6.01
CA ARG A 320 23.29 -26.71 5.92
C ARG A 320 22.98 -27.19 4.51
N GLU A 321 22.05 -26.53 3.83
CA GLU A 321 21.69 -26.83 2.45
C GLU A 321 22.88 -26.62 1.52
N GLU A 322 23.59 -25.49 1.65
CA GLU A 322 24.77 -25.20 0.82
C GLU A 322 25.95 -26.14 1.11
N CYS A 323 26.17 -26.54 2.36
CA CYS A 323 27.21 -27.52 2.70
C CYS A 323 26.89 -28.93 2.17
N ALA A 324 25.61 -29.31 2.09
CA ALA A 324 25.22 -30.61 1.55
C ALA A 324 25.42 -30.70 0.03
N ILE A 325 25.33 -29.57 -0.66
CA ILE A 325 25.36 -29.48 -2.11
C ILE A 325 26.80 -29.26 -2.64
N GLN A 326 27.66 -28.58 -1.90
CA GLN A 326 28.98 -28.17 -2.40
C GLN A 326 30.06 -29.26 -2.32
N LYS A 327 30.79 -29.40 -3.43
CA LYS A 327 32.10 -30.07 -3.48
C LYS A 327 33.21 -29.10 -3.03
N GLU A 328 34.39 -29.65 -2.75
CA GLU A 328 35.57 -28.86 -2.36
C GLU A 328 35.85 -27.73 -3.38
N PRO A 329 36.00 -26.47 -2.93
CA PRO A 329 36.20 -25.35 -3.83
C PRO A 329 37.60 -25.40 -4.46
N VAL A 330 37.66 -25.69 -5.76
CA VAL A 330 38.90 -25.62 -6.53
C VAL A 330 39.10 -24.19 -7.00
N LEU A 331 40.28 -23.60 -6.80
CA LEU A 331 40.60 -22.25 -7.25
C LEU A 331 41.56 -22.31 -8.45
N TYR A 332 41.31 -21.45 -9.44
CA TYR A 332 42.24 -21.27 -10.56
C TYR A 332 43.50 -20.49 -10.13
N PHE A 333 43.31 -19.44 -9.33
CA PHE A 333 44.39 -18.57 -8.87
C PHE A 333 45.04 -19.15 -7.61
N THR A 334 46.35 -19.35 -7.66
CA THR A 334 47.15 -19.84 -6.53
C THR A 334 47.82 -18.69 -5.78
N GLU A 335 48.18 -17.61 -6.49
CA GLU A 335 48.83 -16.45 -5.91
C GLU A 335 48.05 -15.15 -6.17
N PRO A 336 47.97 -14.22 -5.20
CA PRO A 336 47.21 -12.97 -5.37
C PRO A 336 47.69 -12.06 -6.51
N HIS A 337 48.97 -12.12 -6.87
CA HIS A 337 49.54 -11.29 -7.94
C HIS A 337 48.93 -11.62 -9.30
N GLN A 338 48.52 -12.87 -9.52
CA GLN A 338 47.91 -13.33 -10.78
C GLN A 338 46.58 -12.58 -11.06
N LEU A 339 45.85 -12.22 -10.01
CA LEU A 339 44.62 -11.44 -10.14
C LEU A 339 44.90 -10.00 -10.61
N LEU A 340 45.98 -9.39 -10.14
CA LEU A 340 46.41 -8.06 -10.58
C LEU A 340 46.82 -8.08 -12.06
N ASP A 341 47.46 -9.16 -12.53
CA ASP A 341 47.77 -9.31 -13.95
C ASP A 341 46.50 -9.43 -14.80
N VAL A 342 45.46 -10.13 -14.32
CA VAL A 342 44.16 -10.18 -15.00
C VAL A 342 43.49 -8.80 -15.02
N PHE A 343 43.54 -8.04 -13.92
CA PHE A 343 43.02 -6.67 -13.90
C PHE A 343 43.76 -5.76 -14.89
N ARG A 344 45.10 -5.78 -14.88
CA ARG A 344 45.89 -5.02 -15.86
C ARG A 344 45.58 -5.46 -17.29
N PHE A 345 45.35 -6.75 -17.53
CA PHE A 345 44.92 -7.24 -18.83
C PHE A 345 43.53 -6.72 -19.21
N MET A 346 42.56 -6.74 -18.30
CA MET A 346 41.23 -6.17 -18.54
C MET A 346 41.28 -4.65 -18.78
N GLU A 347 42.11 -3.92 -18.04
CA GLU A 347 42.35 -2.48 -18.26
C GLU A 347 42.93 -2.24 -19.66
N LEU A 348 43.91 -3.05 -20.07
CA LEU A 348 44.49 -2.96 -21.41
C LEU A 348 43.45 -3.29 -22.50
N GLN A 349 42.61 -4.32 -22.30
CA GLN A 349 41.53 -4.66 -23.23
C GLN A 349 40.48 -3.55 -23.33
N ASN A 350 40.10 -2.97 -22.20
CA ASN A 350 39.17 -1.84 -22.15
C ASN A 350 39.75 -0.61 -22.86
N LEU A 351 41.05 -0.32 -22.64
CA LEU A 351 41.75 0.75 -23.32
C LEU A 351 41.85 0.49 -24.83
N ASN A 352 42.17 -0.74 -25.24
CA ASN A 352 42.20 -1.11 -26.66
C ASN A 352 40.81 -0.97 -27.30
N SER A 353 39.75 -1.39 -26.60
CA SER A 353 38.38 -1.25 -27.08
C SER A 353 37.96 0.22 -27.19
N LEU A 354 38.36 1.06 -26.24
CA LEU A 354 38.16 2.50 -26.31
C LEU A 354 38.91 3.10 -27.51
N LEU A 355 40.18 2.74 -27.70
CA LEU A 355 40.98 3.19 -28.84
C LEU A 355 40.36 2.78 -30.17
N TYR A 356 39.91 1.53 -30.30
CA TYR A 356 39.20 1.08 -31.50
C TYR A 356 37.89 1.83 -31.71
N SER A 357 37.14 2.15 -30.65
CA SER A 357 35.92 2.95 -30.79
C SER A 357 36.20 4.37 -31.28
N GLU A 358 37.33 4.95 -30.87
CA GLU A 358 37.78 6.27 -31.31
C GLU A 358 38.31 6.23 -32.76
N GLU A 359 39.14 5.24 -33.10
CA GLU A 359 39.68 5.05 -34.44
C GLU A 359 38.57 4.78 -35.47
N LEU A 360 37.56 3.98 -35.10
CA LEU A 360 36.43 3.65 -35.98
C LEU A 360 35.39 4.77 -36.08
N ALA A 361 35.42 5.78 -35.21
CA ALA A 361 34.44 6.86 -35.21
C ALA A 361 34.43 7.64 -36.53
N VAL A 362 35.61 8.02 -37.04
CA VAL A 362 35.74 8.80 -38.28
C VAL A 362 35.38 7.97 -39.53
N PRO A 363 35.88 6.73 -39.73
CA PRO A 363 35.42 5.87 -40.82
C PRO A 363 33.91 5.61 -40.80
N LEU A 364 33.31 5.39 -39.62
CA LEU A 364 31.86 5.19 -39.51
C LEU A 364 31.08 6.43 -39.92
N GLU A 365 31.53 7.61 -39.52
CA GLU A 365 30.87 8.85 -39.93
C GLU A 365 31.01 9.08 -41.44
N ASN A 366 32.17 8.81 -42.02
CA ASN A 366 32.38 8.86 -43.48
C ASN A 366 31.48 7.87 -44.23
N VAL A 367 31.27 6.67 -43.70
CA VAL A 367 30.36 5.67 -44.29
C VAL A 367 28.91 6.14 -44.20
N LYS A 368 28.49 6.71 -43.06
CA LYS A 368 27.14 7.29 -42.91
C LYS A 368 26.90 8.44 -43.87
N GLU A 369 27.85 9.39 -43.96
CA GLU A 369 27.76 10.50 -44.91
C GLU A 369 27.78 10.00 -46.36
N GLY A 370 28.56 8.97 -46.67
CA GLY A 370 28.57 8.31 -47.97
C GLY A 370 27.23 7.67 -48.31
N MET A 371 26.60 6.99 -47.35
CA MET A 371 25.28 6.39 -47.49
C MET A 371 24.20 7.45 -47.70
N ALA A 372 24.21 8.52 -46.92
CA ALA A 372 23.28 9.64 -47.07
C ALA A 372 23.41 10.32 -48.44
N ARG A 373 24.63 10.51 -48.94
CA ARG A 373 24.87 11.03 -50.29
C ARG A 373 24.37 10.09 -51.37
N ALA A 374 24.61 8.79 -51.24
CA ALA A 374 24.12 7.79 -52.20
C ALA A 374 22.59 7.76 -52.23
N GLU A 375 21.94 7.81 -51.07
CA GLU A 375 20.48 7.88 -50.95
C GLU A 375 19.92 9.12 -51.64
N GLN A 376 20.55 10.29 -51.44
CA GLN A 376 20.15 11.52 -52.13
C GLN A 376 20.28 11.42 -53.65
N LEU A 377 21.39 10.83 -54.15
CA LEU A 377 21.59 10.63 -55.59
C LEU A 377 20.52 9.70 -56.17
N PHE A 378 20.28 8.54 -55.55
CA PHE A 378 19.25 7.61 -56.02
C PHE A 378 17.86 8.21 -55.97
N ASN A 379 17.51 8.95 -54.91
CA ASN A 379 16.22 9.63 -54.84
C ASN A 379 16.07 10.66 -55.97
N SER A 380 17.13 11.41 -56.31
CA SER A 380 17.08 12.36 -57.43
C SER A 380 16.92 11.67 -58.79
N GLU A 381 17.56 10.53 -59.00
CA GLU A 381 17.41 9.72 -60.23
C GLU A 381 16.00 9.12 -60.31
N ILE A 382 15.47 8.60 -59.21
CA ILE A 382 14.10 8.06 -59.14
C ILE A 382 13.09 9.16 -59.48
N SER A 383 13.23 10.36 -58.91
CA SER A 383 12.35 11.49 -59.24
C SER A 383 12.46 11.90 -60.71
N ALA A 384 13.67 11.94 -61.27
CA ALA A 384 13.86 12.26 -62.70
C ALA A 384 13.23 11.20 -63.62
N LEU A 385 13.33 9.92 -63.27
CA LEU A 385 12.69 8.82 -64.00
C LEU A 385 11.16 8.89 -63.90
N GLN A 386 10.63 9.21 -62.72
CA GLN A 386 9.19 9.42 -62.53
C GLN A 386 8.68 10.58 -63.38
N GLU A 387 9.35 11.73 -63.39
CA GLU A 387 8.99 12.85 -64.26
C GLU A 387 9.03 12.48 -65.76
N LEU A 388 9.96 11.61 -66.17
CA LEU A 388 10.06 11.15 -67.55
C LEU A 388 8.93 10.18 -67.89
N ILE A 389 8.58 9.27 -66.97
CA ILE A 389 7.44 8.37 -67.12
C ILE A 389 6.14 9.17 -67.23
N ASP A 390 5.94 10.19 -66.39
CA ASP A 390 4.74 11.03 -66.42
C ASP A 390 4.61 11.78 -67.75
N LYS A 391 5.71 12.37 -68.24
CA LYS A 391 5.74 13.04 -69.57
C LYS A 391 5.42 12.08 -70.71
N LEU A 392 5.93 10.85 -70.66
CA LEU A 392 5.64 9.83 -71.67
C LEU A 392 4.18 9.37 -71.58
N ALA A 393 3.64 9.18 -70.37
CA ALA A 393 2.24 8.80 -70.17
C ALA A 393 1.29 9.88 -70.69
N GLU A 394 1.57 11.16 -70.42
CA GLU A 394 0.82 12.29 -70.98
C GLU A 394 0.93 12.32 -72.51
N GLY A 395 2.12 12.10 -73.07
CA GLY A 395 2.33 12.02 -74.52
C GLY A 395 1.56 10.88 -75.17
N ILE A 396 1.49 9.71 -74.54
CA ILE A 396 0.69 8.56 -75.01
C ILE A 396 -0.79 8.91 -74.99
N SER A 397 -1.30 9.44 -73.87
CA SER A 397 -2.71 9.84 -73.75
C SER A 397 -3.10 10.86 -74.82
N TRP A 398 -2.24 11.84 -75.09
CA TRP A 398 -2.49 12.84 -76.13
C TRP A 398 -2.55 12.22 -77.53
N GLU A 399 -1.67 11.27 -77.84
CA GLU A 399 -1.67 10.60 -79.14
C GLU A 399 -2.89 9.68 -79.28
N GLU A 400 -3.30 8.98 -78.20
CA GLU A 400 -4.52 8.17 -78.19
C GLU A 400 -5.78 9.02 -78.45
N GLU A 401 -5.95 10.13 -77.75
CA GLU A 401 -7.04 11.09 -78.00
C GLU A 401 -7.02 11.64 -79.43
N ARG A 402 -5.81 11.92 -79.95
CA ARG A 402 -5.62 12.38 -81.32
C ARG A 402 -6.03 11.32 -82.34
N VAL A 403 -5.70 10.04 -82.09
CA VAL A 403 -6.09 8.93 -82.95
C VAL A 403 -7.61 8.80 -82.97
N GLU A 404 -8.26 8.83 -81.81
CA GLU A 404 -9.73 8.78 -81.71
C GLU A 404 -10.38 9.92 -82.49
N TYR A 405 -9.90 11.16 -82.31
CA TYR A 405 -10.38 12.33 -83.03
C TYR A 405 -10.23 12.20 -84.56
N LEU A 406 -9.08 11.73 -85.04
CA LEU A 406 -8.84 11.54 -86.47
C LEU A 406 -9.69 10.41 -87.05
N GLU A 407 -9.92 9.35 -86.28
CA GLU A 407 -10.82 8.26 -86.67
C GLU A 407 -12.26 8.76 -86.81
N GLU A 408 -12.77 9.53 -85.84
CA GLU A 408 -14.09 10.16 -85.93
C GLU A 408 -14.22 11.04 -87.16
N MET A 409 -13.22 11.90 -87.42
CA MET A 409 -13.19 12.74 -88.63
C MET A 409 -13.20 11.90 -89.91
N ALA A 410 -12.43 10.81 -89.96
CA ALA A 410 -12.38 9.93 -91.13
C ALA A 410 -13.73 9.23 -91.35
N LEU A 411 -14.36 8.75 -90.28
CA LEU A 411 -15.69 8.13 -90.33
C LEU A 411 -16.78 9.12 -90.76
N GLU A 412 -16.74 10.37 -90.27
CA GLU A 412 -17.65 11.43 -90.69
C GLU A 412 -17.48 11.73 -92.18
N LEU A 413 -16.23 11.83 -92.65
CA LEU A 413 -15.91 12.10 -94.05
C LEU A 413 -16.43 10.97 -94.95
N ILE A 414 -16.14 9.71 -94.60
CA ILE A 414 -16.57 8.53 -95.37
C ILE A 414 -18.09 8.41 -95.37
N ASN A 415 -18.76 8.50 -94.22
CA ASN A 415 -20.21 8.32 -94.11
C ASN A 415 -21.03 9.55 -94.51
N GLY A 416 -20.40 10.71 -94.63
CA GLY A 416 -21.02 11.98 -95.00
C GLY A 416 -21.19 12.14 -96.51
N GLU A 417 -20.47 13.10 -97.07
CA GLU A 417 -20.66 13.51 -98.47
C GLU A 417 -20.08 12.50 -99.46
N PHE A 418 -18.98 11.82 -99.14
CA PHE A 418 -18.38 10.83 -100.04
C PHE A 418 -19.32 9.64 -100.30
N LYS A 419 -19.96 9.11 -99.25
CA LYS A 419 -20.97 8.06 -99.41
C LYS A 419 -22.14 8.51 -100.26
N LYS A 420 -22.60 9.76 -100.09
CA LYS A 420 -23.66 10.32 -100.95
C LYS A 420 -23.20 10.45 -102.40
N LEU A 421 -22.00 10.95 -102.66
CA LEU A 421 -21.51 11.14 -104.04
C LEU A 421 -21.22 9.83 -104.77
N VAL A 422 -20.87 8.75 -104.06
CA VAL A 422 -20.53 7.47 -104.68
C VAL A 422 -21.70 6.48 -104.68
N ILE A 423 -22.52 6.47 -103.62
CA ILE A 423 -23.58 5.46 -103.37
C ILE A 423 -25.00 6.07 -103.46
N ALA A 424 -25.18 7.36 -103.74
CA ALA A 424 -26.54 7.88 -103.96
C ALA A 424 -27.22 7.15 -105.12
N ASP A 425 -28.52 6.88 -104.93
CA ASP A 425 -29.39 6.22 -105.90
C ASP A 425 -29.27 6.88 -107.29
N ASP A 426 -29.14 8.21 -107.37
CA ASP A 426 -29.01 8.95 -108.62
C ASP A 426 -27.72 8.61 -109.40
N VAL A 427 -26.60 8.42 -108.69
CA VAL A 427 -25.30 8.11 -109.30
C VAL A 427 -25.27 6.65 -109.74
N LEU A 428 -25.86 5.76 -108.93
CA LEU A 428 -26.01 4.36 -109.30
C LEU A 428 -26.95 4.19 -110.50
N ASN A 429 -28.07 4.92 -110.54
CA ASN A 429 -28.98 4.95 -111.69
C ASN A 429 -28.27 5.47 -112.94
N LEU A 430 -27.48 6.54 -112.83
CA LEU A 430 -26.69 7.05 -113.94
C LEU A 430 -25.70 6.00 -114.45
N HIS A 431 -25.04 5.27 -113.55
CA HIS A 431 -24.13 4.19 -113.94
C HIS A 431 -24.84 3.12 -114.78
N VAL A 432 -26.02 2.68 -114.33
CA VAL A 432 -26.84 1.68 -115.02
C VAL A 432 -27.28 2.19 -116.40
N PHE A 433 -27.72 3.44 -116.52
CA PHE A 433 -28.12 4.01 -117.83
C PHE A 433 -26.95 4.15 -118.79
N VAL A 434 -25.78 4.57 -118.32
CA VAL A 434 -24.57 4.69 -119.16
C VAL A 434 -24.10 3.31 -119.61
N GLU A 435 -24.20 2.30 -118.76
CA GLU A 435 -23.88 0.92 -119.10
C GLU A 435 -24.83 0.36 -120.17
N ASP A 436 -26.15 0.55 -120.01
CA ASP A 436 -27.15 0.11 -121.01
C ASP A 436 -26.93 0.76 -122.39
N VAL A 437 -26.67 2.06 -122.44
CA VAL A 437 -26.37 2.78 -123.69
C VAL A 437 -25.04 2.31 -124.32
N TYR A 438 -24.05 1.98 -123.49
CA TYR A 438 -22.77 1.45 -123.96
C TYR A 438 -22.95 0.06 -124.59
N GLU A 439 -23.68 -0.83 -123.92
CA GLU A 439 -23.93 -2.20 -124.37
C GLU A 439 -24.75 -2.25 -125.66
N THR A 440 -25.75 -1.38 -125.78
CA THR A 440 -26.65 -1.35 -126.95
C THR A 440 -25.99 -0.78 -128.21
N HIS A 441 -25.16 0.27 -128.09
CA HIS A 441 -24.66 1.02 -129.25
C HIS A 441 -23.17 0.79 -129.57
N ILE A 442 -22.37 0.27 -128.63
CA ILE A 442 -20.92 0.11 -128.82
C ILE A 442 -20.52 -1.35 -128.76
N GLY A 443 -20.90 -2.06 -127.69
CA GLY A 443 -20.59 -3.48 -127.47
C GLY A 443 -20.66 -3.87 -125.99
N LEU A 444 -20.61 -5.19 -125.72
CA LEU A 444 -20.70 -5.75 -124.36
C LEU A 444 -19.59 -5.20 -123.45
N ASN A 445 -19.93 -4.90 -122.20
CA ASN A 445 -19.00 -4.34 -121.21
C ASN A 445 -18.05 -5.41 -120.63
N ASP A 446 -17.27 -6.09 -121.48
CA ASP A 446 -16.41 -7.22 -121.07
C ASP A 446 -15.21 -6.80 -120.18
N ALA A 447 -14.96 -5.50 -120.01
CA ALA A 447 -13.77 -4.96 -119.36
C ALA A 447 -14.02 -4.13 -118.08
N ASN A 448 -15.24 -4.17 -117.51
CA ASN A 448 -15.65 -3.37 -116.34
C ASN A 448 -15.19 -1.91 -116.45
N LEU A 449 -15.55 -1.26 -117.56
CA LEU A 449 -15.10 0.11 -117.84
C LEU A 449 -15.74 1.08 -116.85
N ASN A 450 -14.93 2.00 -116.29
CA ASN A 450 -15.45 3.06 -115.42
C ASN A 450 -16.45 3.95 -116.18
N ILE A 451 -17.48 4.48 -115.50
CA ILE A 451 -18.56 5.33 -116.05
C ILE A 451 -18.01 6.42 -116.98
N SER A 452 -16.97 7.14 -116.54
CA SER A 452 -16.36 8.22 -117.34
C SER A 452 -15.76 7.72 -118.67
N LYS A 453 -15.19 6.50 -118.68
CA LYS A 453 -14.65 5.90 -119.90
C LYS A 453 -15.78 5.45 -120.82
N MET A 454 -16.83 4.80 -120.28
CA MET A 454 -18.02 4.42 -121.05
C MET A 454 -18.66 5.66 -121.71
N MET A 455 -18.85 6.73 -120.93
CA MET A 455 -19.44 7.98 -121.42
C MET A 455 -18.60 8.67 -122.50
N LYS A 456 -17.26 8.67 -122.40
CA LYS A 456 -16.38 9.20 -123.45
C LYS A 456 -16.45 8.41 -124.75
N MET A 457 -16.60 7.09 -124.66
CA MET A 457 -16.75 6.24 -125.83
C MET A 457 -18.12 6.48 -126.49
N ILE A 458 -19.18 6.61 -125.69
CA ILE A 458 -20.52 7.01 -126.17
C ILE A 458 -20.44 8.37 -126.87
N GLU A 459 -19.76 9.36 -126.26
CA GLU A 459 -19.59 10.68 -126.86
C GLU A 459 -18.82 10.62 -128.19
N SER A 460 -17.75 9.82 -128.25
CA SER A 460 -16.94 9.67 -129.47
C SER A 460 -17.77 9.04 -130.58
N LYS A 461 -18.54 7.98 -130.26
CA LYS A 461 -19.48 7.36 -131.20
C LYS A 461 -20.58 8.30 -131.66
N PHE A 462 -21.16 9.06 -130.73
CA PHE A 462 -22.17 10.05 -131.05
C PHE A 462 -21.62 11.13 -132.01
N ARG A 463 -20.38 11.58 -131.80
CA ARG A 463 -19.71 12.53 -132.72
C ARG A 463 -19.44 11.92 -134.09
N GLU A 464 -19.02 10.65 -134.16
CA GLU A 464 -18.85 9.92 -135.43
C GLU A 464 -20.18 9.89 -136.21
N GLU A 465 -21.28 9.54 -135.54
CA GLU A 465 -22.60 9.48 -136.19
C GLU A 465 -23.14 10.86 -136.60
N LEU A 466 -22.86 11.92 -135.83
CA LEU A 466 -23.20 13.29 -136.23
C LEU A 466 -22.45 13.71 -137.50
N ILE A 467 -21.16 13.40 -137.61
CA ILE A 467 -20.38 13.68 -138.82
C ILE A 467 -20.93 12.88 -140.01
N ASN A 468 -21.38 11.65 -139.79
CA ASN A 468 -22.04 10.85 -140.83
C ASN A 468 -23.37 11.49 -141.25
N LEU A 469 -24.15 12.03 -140.31
CA LEU A 469 -25.41 12.71 -140.59
C LEU A 469 -25.20 13.96 -141.44
N ASP A 470 -24.17 14.77 -141.14
CA ASP A 470 -23.84 15.99 -141.89
C ASP A 470 -23.42 15.72 -143.35
N GLN A 471 -22.95 14.53 -143.67
CA GLN A 471 -22.60 14.13 -145.05
C GLN A 471 -23.82 13.80 -145.92
N MET A 472 -25.00 13.62 -145.31
CA MET A 472 -26.19 13.15 -146.01
C MET A 472 -26.99 14.33 -146.64
N PRO A 473 -27.61 14.14 -147.81
CA PRO A 473 -28.45 15.18 -148.44
C PRO A 473 -29.68 15.52 -147.59
N SER A 474 -30.00 16.81 -147.48
CA SER A 474 -31.10 17.35 -146.64
C SER A 474 -32.48 16.70 -146.90
N GLU A 475 -32.75 16.23 -148.11
CA GLU A 475 -34.03 15.56 -148.45
C GLU A 475 -34.14 14.15 -147.85
N GLN A 476 -33.03 13.41 -147.75
CA GLN A 476 -32.99 12.10 -147.11
C GLN A 476 -33.06 12.24 -145.59
N VAL A 477 -32.42 13.28 -145.04
CA VAL A 477 -32.47 13.60 -143.61
C VAL A 477 -33.91 13.88 -143.18
N ALA A 478 -34.69 14.67 -143.93
CA ALA A 478 -36.09 14.95 -143.61
C ALA A 478 -36.99 13.70 -143.63
N GLN A 479 -36.73 12.75 -144.53
CA GLN A 479 -37.46 11.47 -144.57
C GLN A 479 -37.08 10.57 -143.38
N LEU A 480 -35.79 10.51 -143.06
CA LEU A 480 -35.27 9.76 -141.92
C LEU A 480 -35.79 10.34 -140.60
N GLU A 481 -35.78 11.67 -140.42
CA GLU A 481 -36.37 12.35 -139.27
C GLU A 481 -37.85 11.97 -139.10
N SER A 482 -38.65 12.01 -140.16
CA SER A 482 -40.07 11.63 -140.10
C SER A 482 -40.26 10.15 -139.72
N SER A 483 -39.39 9.26 -140.19
CA SER A 483 -39.42 7.83 -139.82
C SER A 483 -38.96 7.60 -138.37
N CYS A 484 -37.92 8.29 -137.92
CA CYS A 484 -37.37 8.22 -136.57
C CYS A 484 -38.43 8.69 -135.56
N TYR A 485 -39.07 9.85 -135.78
CA TYR A 485 -40.16 10.32 -134.92
C TYR A 485 -41.32 9.32 -134.81
N ARG A 486 -41.62 8.56 -135.88
CA ARG A 486 -42.65 7.52 -135.84
C ARG A 486 -42.20 6.30 -135.04
N GLU A 487 -40.94 5.91 -135.12
CA GLU A 487 -40.37 4.81 -134.34
C GLU A 487 -40.23 5.18 -132.86
N GLU A 488 -39.69 6.35 -132.56
CA GLU A 488 -39.63 6.92 -131.20
C GLU A 488 -41.03 6.98 -130.56
N ALA A 489 -42.03 7.46 -131.29
CA ALA A 489 -43.41 7.49 -130.78
C ALA A 489 -43.98 6.10 -130.50
N LYS A 490 -43.58 5.07 -131.27
CA LYS A 490 -43.95 3.67 -130.99
C LYS A 490 -43.22 3.15 -129.75
N MET A 491 -41.91 3.35 -129.66
CA MET A 491 -41.06 2.93 -128.53
C MET A 491 -41.55 3.57 -127.22
N ILE A 492 -41.83 4.87 -127.22
CA ILE A 492 -42.39 5.58 -126.05
C ILE A 492 -43.73 4.97 -125.64
N LYS A 493 -44.62 4.67 -126.61
CA LYS A 493 -45.92 4.06 -126.32
C LYS A 493 -45.78 2.65 -125.76
N GLU A 494 -44.79 1.88 -126.20
CA GLU A 494 -44.47 0.56 -125.68
C GLU A 494 -43.86 0.64 -124.27
N ALA A 495 -42.94 1.57 -124.03
CA ALA A 495 -42.37 1.84 -122.71
C ALA A 495 -43.46 2.23 -121.69
N TYR A 496 -44.42 3.10 -122.05
CA TYR A 496 -45.56 3.42 -121.18
C TYR A 496 -46.46 2.21 -120.88
N LYS A 497 -46.65 1.31 -121.85
CA LYS A 497 -47.38 0.05 -121.61
C LYS A 497 -46.60 -0.86 -120.67
N ALA A 498 -45.30 -1.04 -120.90
CA ALA A 498 -44.42 -1.86 -120.08
C ALA A 498 -44.34 -1.34 -118.63
N ALA A 499 -44.17 -0.03 -118.43
CA ALA A 499 -44.16 0.60 -117.11
C ALA A 499 -45.50 0.41 -116.36
N ARG A 500 -46.63 0.51 -117.07
CA ARG A 500 -47.95 0.17 -116.49
C ARG A 500 -48.02 -1.30 -116.09
N HIS A 501 -47.59 -2.21 -116.96
CA HIS A 501 -47.57 -3.64 -116.65
C HIS A 501 -46.65 -3.97 -115.46
N LEU A 502 -45.48 -3.32 -115.33
CA LEU A 502 -44.60 -3.46 -114.18
C LEU A 502 -45.26 -2.96 -112.89
N SER A 503 -45.85 -1.77 -112.91
CA SER A 503 -46.61 -1.25 -111.76
C SER A 503 -47.81 -2.13 -111.39
N GLU A 504 -48.50 -2.71 -112.37
CA GLU A 504 -49.58 -3.68 -112.14
C GLU A 504 -49.04 -4.98 -111.54
N PHE A 505 -47.92 -5.48 -112.06
CA PHE A 505 -47.21 -6.65 -111.55
C PHE A 505 -46.73 -6.44 -110.12
N GLU A 506 -46.09 -5.31 -109.80
CA GLU A 506 -45.67 -4.97 -108.43
C GLU A 506 -46.85 -4.93 -107.47
N LYS A 507 -47.99 -4.35 -107.89
CA LYS A 507 -49.22 -4.38 -107.08
C LYS A 507 -49.74 -5.80 -106.88
N LEU A 508 -49.67 -6.65 -107.89
CA LEU A 508 -50.06 -8.06 -107.79
C LEU A 508 -49.08 -8.85 -106.92
N PHE A 509 -47.78 -8.60 -107.06
CA PHE A 509 -46.71 -9.20 -106.28
C PHE A 509 -46.84 -8.83 -104.80
N LEU A 510 -47.06 -7.56 -104.48
CA LEU A 510 -47.33 -7.12 -103.10
C LEU A 510 -48.61 -7.76 -102.54
N LYS A 511 -49.67 -7.93 -103.35
CA LYS A 511 -50.87 -8.66 -102.94
C LYS A 511 -50.57 -10.14 -102.69
N LEU A 512 -49.81 -10.78 -103.56
CA LEU A 512 -49.40 -12.18 -103.43
C LEU A 512 -48.52 -12.39 -102.19
N GLN A 513 -47.51 -11.54 -101.99
CA GLN A 513 -46.65 -11.54 -100.82
C GLN A 513 -47.49 -11.36 -99.55
N LYS A 514 -48.51 -10.49 -99.57
CA LYS A 514 -49.48 -10.31 -98.49
C LYS A 514 -50.37 -11.55 -98.23
N VAL A 515 -50.62 -12.39 -99.24
CA VAL A 515 -51.30 -13.68 -99.06
C VAL A 515 -50.38 -14.73 -98.42
N PHE A 516 -49.07 -14.67 -98.69
CA PHE A 516 -48.07 -15.52 -98.05
C PHE A 516 -47.68 -15.07 -96.63
N TYR A 517 -47.91 -13.80 -96.27
CA TYR A 517 -47.75 -13.36 -94.89
C TYR A 517 -48.79 -14.04 -93.97
N PRO A 518 -48.38 -14.56 -92.80
CA PRO A 518 -49.28 -15.22 -91.87
C PRO A 518 -50.43 -14.27 -91.45
N PRO A 519 -51.65 -14.79 -91.20
CA PRO A 519 -52.82 -13.96 -90.93
C PRO A 519 -52.58 -13.06 -89.72
N PHE A 520 -52.75 -11.74 -89.92
CA PHE A 520 -52.52 -10.71 -88.90
C PHE A 520 -53.32 -11.02 -87.63
N ARG A 521 -52.62 -11.37 -86.56
CA ARG A 521 -53.22 -11.54 -85.24
C ARG A 521 -53.44 -10.15 -84.65
N LYS A 522 -54.71 -9.77 -84.40
CA LYS A 522 -55.01 -8.55 -83.64
C LYS A 522 -54.48 -8.75 -82.22
N THR A 523 -53.34 -8.14 -81.90
CA THR A 523 -52.92 -7.92 -80.52
C THR A 523 -53.95 -7.01 -79.85
N THR A 524 -54.33 -7.37 -78.63
CA THR A 524 -55.29 -6.62 -77.80
C THR A 524 -54.95 -5.13 -77.75
N LYS A 525 -55.98 -4.27 -77.79
CA LYS A 525 -55.87 -2.79 -77.73
C LYS A 525 -54.82 -2.34 -76.71
N GLU A 526 -53.84 -1.56 -77.14
CA GLU A 526 -52.88 -0.90 -76.25
C GLU A 526 -53.60 0.06 -75.28
N LEU A 527 -53.21 0.01 -74.00
CA LEU A 527 -53.72 0.89 -72.95
C LEU A 527 -53.15 2.30 -73.09
N LYS A 528 -54.02 3.31 -73.04
CA LYS A 528 -53.63 4.72 -73.12
C LYS A 528 -52.93 5.19 -71.84
N TRP A 529 -51.90 6.00 -72.02
CA TRP A 529 -51.08 6.57 -70.94
C TRP A 529 -51.88 7.50 -70.03
N ARG A 530 -51.82 7.27 -68.71
CA ARG A 530 -52.18 8.23 -67.66
C ARG A 530 -51.12 8.17 -66.55
N SER A 531 -50.36 9.27 -66.40
CA SER A 531 -49.30 9.58 -65.39
C SER A 531 -48.14 8.58 -65.20
N PRO A 532 -46.90 9.05 -64.92
CA PRO A 532 -45.73 8.17 -64.82
C PRO A 532 -45.74 7.39 -63.49
N PRO A 533 -45.38 6.10 -63.49
CA PRO A 533 -45.18 5.36 -62.25
C PRO A 533 -43.91 5.85 -61.54
N VAL A 534 -43.97 5.88 -60.21
CA VAL A 534 -42.84 6.17 -59.32
C VAL A 534 -41.76 5.08 -59.51
N ASN A 535 -40.53 5.48 -59.82
CA ASN A 535 -39.39 4.56 -59.96
C ASN A 535 -39.13 3.82 -58.63
N PRO A 536 -38.97 2.49 -58.62
CA PRO A 536 -38.52 1.78 -57.42
C PRO A 536 -37.06 2.16 -57.08
N PRO A 537 -36.68 2.15 -55.80
CA PRO A 537 -35.33 2.51 -55.36
C PRO A 537 -34.27 1.54 -55.90
N LYS A 538 -33.10 2.08 -56.29
CA LYS A 538 -31.95 1.29 -56.77
C LYS A 538 -31.50 0.30 -55.69
N LEU A 539 -31.41 -0.98 -56.04
CA LEU A 539 -30.79 -2.03 -55.23
C LEU A 539 -29.28 -1.75 -55.09
N VAL A 540 -28.79 -1.81 -53.86
CA VAL A 540 -27.35 -1.75 -53.55
C VAL A 540 -26.70 -3.07 -54.01
N PRO A 541 -25.53 -3.03 -54.68
CA PRO A 541 -24.85 -4.26 -55.12
C PRO A 541 -24.40 -5.12 -53.93
N GLN A 542 -24.50 -6.44 -54.08
CA GLN A 542 -24.05 -7.43 -53.09
C GLN A 542 -22.51 -7.51 -53.03
N PRO A 543 -21.93 -7.85 -51.86
CA PRO A 543 -20.48 -7.94 -51.70
C PRO A 543 -19.84 -9.03 -52.57
N PRO A 544 -18.56 -8.86 -52.97
CA PRO A 544 -17.81 -9.81 -53.77
C PRO A 544 -17.73 -11.22 -53.16
N ARG A 545 -17.67 -12.26 -54.01
CA ARG A 545 -17.50 -13.67 -53.63
C ARG A 545 -16.12 -13.89 -52.97
N SER A 546 -15.95 -14.92 -52.12
CA SER A 546 -14.61 -15.28 -51.60
C SER A 546 -13.87 -16.21 -52.57
N LEU A 547 -12.53 -16.15 -52.61
CA LEU A 547 -11.72 -17.05 -53.43
C LEU A 547 -11.96 -18.52 -53.07
N THR A 548 -12.11 -19.33 -54.11
CA THR A 548 -12.26 -20.79 -54.03
C THR A 548 -10.92 -21.43 -53.65
N GLU A 549 -10.91 -22.60 -53.01
CA GLU A 549 -9.66 -23.24 -52.53
C GLU A 549 -8.67 -23.53 -53.67
N GLU A 550 -9.18 -23.97 -54.83
CA GLU A 550 -8.37 -24.21 -56.04
C GLU A 550 -7.70 -22.93 -56.58
N GLU A 551 -8.36 -21.78 -56.44
CA GLU A 551 -7.84 -20.48 -56.89
C GLU A 551 -6.77 -19.94 -55.94
N LYS A 552 -6.85 -20.27 -54.65
CA LYS A 552 -5.80 -19.95 -53.68
C LYS A 552 -4.56 -20.78 -53.91
N ASP A 553 -4.74 -22.08 -54.11
CA ASP A 553 -3.63 -22.99 -54.41
C ASP A 553 -2.94 -22.60 -55.73
N PHE A 554 -3.72 -22.19 -56.74
CA PHE A 554 -3.17 -21.66 -57.99
C PHE A 554 -2.28 -20.42 -57.77
N LEU A 555 -2.74 -19.47 -56.96
CA LEU A 555 -1.98 -18.24 -56.65
C LEU A 555 -0.75 -18.49 -55.76
N GLU A 556 -0.81 -19.49 -54.87
CA GLU A 556 0.28 -19.75 -53.92
C GLU A 556 1.39 -20.63 -54.53
N PHE A 557 1.05 -21.51 -55.47
CA PHE A 557 2.01 -22.46 -56.06
C PHE A 557 2.47 -22.10 -57.47
N PHE A 558 1.68 -21.36 -58.26
CA PHE A 558 1.94 -21.17 -59.69
C PHE A 558 2.13 -19.70 -60.11
N THR A 559 2.03 -18.75 -59.18
CA THR A 559 2.28 -17.32 -59.44
C THR A 559 3.11 -16.68 -58.31
N GLU A 560 3.71 -15.52 -58.55
CA GLU A 560 4.41 -14.72 -57.52
C GLU A 560 3.44 -13.79 -56.76
N TYR A 561 2.15 -14.17 -56.68
CA TYR A 561 1.09 -13.30 -56.19
C TYR A 561 1.32 -12.89 -54.73
N CYS A 562 1.41 -11.57 -54.52
CA CYS A 562 1.47 -10.98 -53.19
C CYS A 562 0.15 -10.30 -52.82
N LYS A 563 -0.51 -10.80 -51.77
CA LYS A 563 -1.83 -10.33 -51.27
C LYS A 563 -1.93 -8.82 -51.00
N TYR A 564 -0.81 -8.12 -50.80
CA TYR A 564 -0.77 -6.70 -50.43
C TYR A 564 -0.44 -5.76 -51.59
N SER A 565 0.13 -6.26 -52.69
CA SER A 565 0.59 -5.43 -53.82
C SER A 565 -0.19 -5.68 -55.11
N ASP A 566 -0.72 -6.90 -55.30
CA ASP A 566 -1.21 -7.30 -56.61
C ASP A 566 -2.73 -7.48 -56.65
N ASP A 567 -3.33 -7.07 -57.77
CA ASP A 567 -4.77 -7.23 -58.01
C ASP A 567 -5.11 -8.62 -58.57
N LEU A 568 -6.13 -9.28 -58.02
CA LEU A 568 -6.56 -10.63 -58.43
C LEU A 568 -6.95 -10.76 -59.91
N LYS A 569 -7.36 -9.66 -60.54
CA LYS A 569 -7.72 -9.62 -61.97
C LYS A 569 -6.54 -9.80 -62.90
N THR A 570 -5.32 -9.40 -62.49
CA THR A 570 -4.13 -9.56 -63.33
C THR A 570 -3.74 -11.03 -63.50
N TYR A 571 -4.18 -11.88 -62.56
CA TYR A 571 -4.01 -13.34 -62.61
C TYR A 571 -5.27 -14.07 -63.11
N GLY A 572 -6.22 -13.35 -63.72
CA GLY A 572 -7.39 -13.94 -64.38
C GLY A 572 -8.51 -14.40 -63.44
N ILE A 573 -8.46 -14.04 -62.15
CA ILE A 573 -9.48 -14.42 -61.16
C ILE A 573 -10.44 -13.25 -60.95
N ASP A 574 -11.68 -13.40 -61.40
CA ASP A 574 -12.70 -12.35 -61.41
C ASP A 574 -13.79 -12.61 -60.36
N ILE A 575 -13.80 -11.81 -59.29
CA ILE A 575 -14.64 -12.02 -58.10
C ILE A 575 -16.00 -11.27 -58.19
N SER A 576 -16.24 -10.62 -59.33
CA SER A 576 -17.47 -9.87 -59.60
C SER A 576 -18.71 -10.79 -59.59
N PRO A 577 -19.88 -10.35 -59.06
CA PRO A 577 -21.07 -11.19 -58.99
C PRO A 577 -21.59 -11.52 -60.40
N GLN A 578 -21.45 -12.77 -60.83
CA GLN A 578 -22.01 -13.25 -62.09
C GLN A 578 -23.54 -13.36 -61.97
N LYS A 579 -24.24 -12.77 -62.94
CA LYS A 579 -25.66 -13.06 -63.19
C LYS A 579 -25.77 -14.43 -63.86
N PRO A 580 -26.71 -15.30 -63.45
CA PRO A 580 -26.90 -16.58 -64.11
C PRO A 580 -27.62 -16.39 -65.45
N GLU A 581 -26.95 -16.76 -66.55
CA GLU A 581 -27.53 -17.08 -67.87
C GLU A 581 -27.19 -18.55 -68.14
N GLY A 582 -28.06 -19.48 -68.52
CA GLY A 582 -29.49 -19.46 -68.79
C GLY A 582 -29.99 -20.91 -69.01
N ALA A 583 -31.31 -21.07 -68.92
CA ALA A 583 -32.19 -22.10 -69.51
C ALA A 583 -31.70 -23.55 -69.75
N GLU A 584 -32.42 -24.51 -69.16
CA GLU A 584 -33.12 -25.53 -69.97
C GLU A 584 -34.34 -26.09 -69.23
N THR A 585 -35.42 -26.21 -70.00
CA THR A 585 -36.75 -26.69 -69.66
C THR A 585 -36.76 -28.18 -69.28
N ILE A 586 -37.51 -28.57 -68.24
CA ILE A 586 -38.34 -29.79 -68.21
C ILE A 586 -39.50 -29.57 -67.23
N SER A 587 -40.68 -29.84 -67.76
CA SER A 587 -41.96 -29.99 -67.08
C SER A 587 -41.94 -31.08 -66.01
N GLU A 588 -42.58 -30.86 -64.86
CA GLU A 588 -43.73 -31.67 -64.39
C GLU A 588 -44.16 -31.35 -62.94
N ARG A 589 -45.47 -31.09 -62.80
CA ARG A 589 -46.41 -31.57 -61.77
C ARG A 589 -46.19 -31.36 -60.26
N LYS A 590 -47.26 -30.74 -59.72
CA LYS A 590 -48.09 -31.13 -58.53
C LYS A 590 -47.51 -30.81 -57.14
N GLU A 591 -48.29 -30.04 -56.37
CA GLU A 591 -49.00 -30.45 -55.12
C GLU A 591 -47.97 -30.67 -53.98
N GLU A 592 -48.05 -30.13 -52.77
CA GLU A 592 -49.17 -29.81 -51.90
C GLU A 592 -48.57 -29.12 -50.65
N LYS A 593 -49.39 -28.28 -50.01
CA LYS A 593 -49.59 -28.14 -48.55
C LYS A 593 -48.44 -27.97 -47.54
N ASP A 594 -48.67 -26.92 -46.76
CA ASP A 594 -48.77 -26.88 -45.30
C ASP A 594 -47.54 -26.87 -44.40
N GLU A 595 -47.56 -25.80 -43.58
CA GLU A 595 -47.39 -25.81 -42.13
C GLU A 595 -46.00 -26.05 -41.50
N ALA A 596 -45.54 -24.94 -40.91
CA ALA A 596 -45.29 -24.79 -39.48
C ALA A 596 -43.87 -24.97 -38.93
N GLU A 597 -43.69 -24.18 -37.86
CA GLU A 597 -42.68 -24.23 -36.80
C GLU A 597 -41.30 -23.64 -37.13
N SER A 598 -41.00 -22.46 -36.60
CA SER A 598 -40.59 -22.16 -35.21
C SER A 598 -39.10 -22.35 -34.99
N GLY A 599 -38.48 -21.40 -34.28
CA GLY A 599 -37.19 -21.63 -33.66
C GLY A 599 -36.16 -20.54 -33.89
N ASN A 600 -36.23 -19.49 -33.06
CA ASN A 600 -35.11 -18.93 -32.32
C ASN A 600 -33.72 -18.93 -33.00
N LYS A 601 -33.26 -17.76 -33.42
CA LYS A 601 -32.25 -16.98 -32.69
C LYS A 601 -32.17 -15.55 -33.21
#